data_AF-A0A1B8F3V2-F1
#
_entry.id   AF-A0A1B8F3V2-F1
#
_cell.length_a   1.000
_cell.length_b   1.000
_cell.length_c   1.000
_cell.angle_alpha   90.00
_cell.angle_beta   90.00
_cell.angle_gamma   90.00
#
_symmetry.space_group_name_H-M   'P 1'
#
loop_
_entity.id
_entity.type
_entity.pdbx_description
1 polymer ?
#
loop_
_entity_poly.entity_id
_entity_poly.type
_entity_poly.pdbx_seq_one_letter_code
_entity_poly.pdbx_strand_id
1 'polypeptide(L)'
;MAKLSTLSLTLLAFATTLIAALPADSTPNTLTTLADLNSCDTTQLTRSNILAGINYLISLGNTPCVVGQESVVFVTKGDVAITGYNGLMGGTASAPCNDVGISARWIVSHCASGSVAFGGTTTAIGKKEVVIRIRKA
;
A
#
# COMPACT_ATOMS: atom_id res chain seq x y z
N MET A 1 -13.33 -64.79 33.86
CA MET A 1 -12.70 -64.56 35.18
C MET A 1 -11.18 -64.56 34.99
N ALA A 2 -10.52 -63.42 35.16
CA ALA A 2 -9.07 -63.27 35.43
C ALA A 2 -8.83 -61.76 35.71
N LYS A 3 -8.75 -61.34 36.97
CA LYS A 3 -7.59 -61.23 37.87
C LYS A 3 -6.83 -59.91 37.69
N LEU A 4 -6.98 -59.04 38.69
CA LEU A 4 -6.26 -57.78 38.90
C LEU A 4 -4.74 -58.01 38.96
N SER A 5 -3.97 -57.02 38.50
CA SER A 5 -2.69 -56.68 39.13
C SER A 5 -2.39 -55.18 38.96
N THR A 6 -2.32 -54.52 40.10
CA THR A 6 -1.89 -53.14 40.38
C THR A 6 -0.42 -52.88 40.04
N LEU A 7 -0.05 -51.64 39.67
CA LEU A 7 1.25 -51.02 40.01
C LEU A 7 1.28 -49.49 39.70
N SER A 8 1.11 -48.73 40.78
CA SER A 8 1.77 -47.51 41.25
C SER A 8 2.62 -46.56 40.38
N LEU A 9 2.30 -45.26 40.57
CA LEU A 9 3.15 -44.04 40.71
C LEU A 9 4.18 -43.66 39.62
N THR A 10 4.04 -42.44 39.08
CA THR A 10 4.89 -41.28 39.47
C THR A 10 4.41 -39.97 38.83
N LEU A 11 4.23 -38.94 39.68
CA LEU A 11 4.07 -37.54 39.29
C LEU A 11 5.41 -37.01 38.75
N LEU A 12 5.38 -36.32 37.60
CA LEU A 12 6.35 -35.27 37.30
C LEU A 12 5.60 -34.01 36.88
N ALA A 13 5.55 -33.03 37.78
CA ALA A 13 5.14 -31.67 37.46
C ALA A 13 6.34 -30.92 36.89
N PHE A 14 6.34 -30.65 35.59
CA PHE A 14 7.29 -29.73 34.97
C PHE A 14 6.69 -28.32 34.99
N ALA A 15 7.13 -27.50 35.94
CA ALA A 15 6.88 -26.06 35.90
C ALA A 15 7.89 -25.42 34.96
N THR A 16 7.51 -25.22 33.69
CA THR A 16 8.30 -24.41 32.75
C THR A 16 8.02 -22.94 32.99
N THR A 17 8.99 -22.23 33.55
CA THR A 17 9.04 -20.77 33.59
C THR A 17 9.28 -20.23 32.19
N LEU A 18 8.26 -19.64 31.56
CA LEU A 18 8.42 -18.83 30.36
C LEU A 18 9.02 -17.48 30.75
N ILE A 19 10.32 -17.33 30.56
CA ILE A 19 10.96 -16.02 30.49
C ILE A 19 10.62 -15.47 29.10
N ALA A 20 9.59 -14.61 29.03
CA ALA A 20 9.35 -13.81 27.84
C ALA A 20 10.44 -12.73 27.77
N ALA A 21 11.56 -13.05 27.13
CA ALA A 21 12.48 -12.03 26.64
C ALA A 21 11.77 -11.30 25.49
N LEU A 22 11.39 -10.03 25.69
CA LEU A 22 11.01 -9.17 24.57
C LEU A 22 12.21 -9.14 23.61
N PRO A 23 12.05 -9.48 22.32
CA PRO A 23 13.08 -9.15 21.37
C PRO A 23 13.18 -7.63 21.35
N ALA A 24 14.37 -7.14 21.71
CA ALA A 24 14.77 -5.78 21.41
C ALA A 24 14.48 -5.54 19.92
N ASP A 25 13.55 -4.61 19.68
CA ASP A 25 13.13 -4.13 18.37
C ASP A 25 14.36 -3.54 17.67
N SER A 26 15.10 -4.43 17.04
CA SER A 26 16.22 -4.13 16.19
C SER A 26 15.59 -3.76 14.87
N THR A 27 15.10 -2.52 14.77
CA THR A 27 14.59 -1.94 13.54
C THR A 27 15.67 -2.11 12.47
N PRO A 28 15.50 -3.04 11.52
CA PRO A 28 16.43 -3.11 10.42
C PRO A 28 15.96 -2.02 9.47
N ASN A 29 16.76 -0.97 9.33
CA ASN A 29 16.65 0.02 8.26
C ASN A 29 16.74 -0.72 6.91
N THR A 30 15.61 -1.29 6.47
CA THR A 30 15.47 -2.07 5.25
C THR A 30 14.76 -1.19 4.23
N LEU A 31 15.45 -0.12 3.84
CA LEU A 31 15.08 0.71 2.70
C LEU A 31 15.43 -0.05 1.41
N THR A 32 14.85 -1.23 1.19
CA THR A 32 15.22 -2.10 0.04
C THR A 32 14.06 -2.83 -0.63
N THR A 33 12.83 -2.65 -0.15
CA THR A 33 11.62 -2.93 -0.94
C THR A 33 10.58 -1.91 -0.52
N LEU A 34 10.22 -0.95 -1.39
CA LEU A 34 9.06 -0.11 -1.12
C LEU A 34 7.87 -1.06 -0.96
N ALA A 35 7.33 -1.21 0.25
CA ALA A 35 6.03 -1.85 0.44
C ALA A 35 4.96 -1.00 -0.26
N ASP A 36 3.80 -1.58 -0.58
CA ASP A 36 2.74 -0.81 -1.23
C ASP A 36 2.35 0.36 -0.31
N LEU A 37 2.59 1.59 -0.78
CA LEU A 37 2.44 2.79 0.04
C LEU A 37 0.99 3.27 0.00
N ASN A 38 0.12 2.47 0.59
CA ASN A 38 -1.33 2.65 0.55
C ASN A 38 -1.81 3.48 1.74
N SER A 39 -2.31 4.69 1.47
CA SER A 39 -2.87 5.56 2.51
C SER A 39 -3.99 6.44 1.98
N CYS A 40 -4.87 6.86 2.89
CA CYS A 40 -5.92 7.84 2.62
C CYS A 40 -5.51 9.21 3.17
N ASP A 41 -5.80 10.26 2.41
CA ASP A 41 -5.71 11.65 2.85
C ASP A 41 -7.03 12.05 3.56
N THR A 42 -7.08 13.23 4.17
CA THR A 42 -8.29 13.82 4.76
C THR A 42 -8.94 14.86 3.85
N THR A 43 -8.27 15.22 2.75
CA THR A 43 -8.78 16.16 1.75
C THR A 43 -9.90 15.54 0.93
N GLN A 44 -11.11 16.08 1.03
CA GLN A 44 -12.25 15.68 0.19
C GLN A 44 -12.07 16.19 -1.24
N LEU A 45 -12.37 15.31 -2.18
CA LEU A 45 -12.31 15.55 -3.62
C LEU A 45 -13.57 15.00 -4.29
N THR A 46 -13.88 15.55 -5.45
CA THR A 46 -15.03 15.11 -6.24
C THR A 46 -14.77 13.73 -6.84
N ARG A 47 -15.51 12.71 -6.38
CA ARG A 47 -15.32 11.30 -6.79
C ARG A 47 -15.38 11.10 -8.31
N SER A 48 -16.30 11.77 -9.01
CA SER A 48 -16.43 11.67 -10.47
C SER A 48 -15.20 12.21 -11.20
N ASN A 49 -14.57 13.27 -10.69
CA ASN A 49 -13.34 13.82 -11.23
C ASN A 49 -12.16 12.85 -11.04
N ILE A 50 -12.07 12.18 -9.88
CA ILE A 50 -11.05 11.15 -9.64
C ILE A 50 -11.21 10.01 -10.64
N LEU A 51 -12.43 9.49 -10.80
CA LEU A 51 -12.72 8.41 -11.76
C LEU A 51 -12.43 8.83 -13.20
N ALA A 52 -12.71 10.07 -13.59
CA ALA A 52 -12.37 10.59 -14.90
C ALA A 52 -10.85 10.66 -15.13
N GLY A 53 -10.08 11.05 -14.11
CA GLY A 53 -8.61 11.05 -14.17
C GLY A 53 -8.05 9.64 -14.31
N ILE A 54 -8.57 8.70 -13.51
CA ILE A 54 -8.19 7.28 -13.57
C ILE A 54 -8.47 6.68 -14.95
N ASN A 55 -9.67 6.89 -15.48
CA ASN A 55 -10.07 6.34 -16.78
C ASN A 55 -9.22 6.92 -17.92
N TYR A 56 -8.84 8.20 -17.84
CA TYR A 56 -7.89 8.79 -18.77
C TYR A 56 -6.54 8.06 -18.75
N LEU A 57 -5.94 7.85 -17.56
CA LEU A 57 -4.67 7.13 -17.44
C LEU A 57 -4.75 5.69 -17.98
N ILE A 58 -5.86 5.00 -17.72
CA ILE A 58 -6.12 3.66 -18.27
C ILE A 58 -6.18 3.69 -19.80
N SER A 59 -6.85 4.70 -20.38
CA SER A 59 -6.97 4.83 -21.84
C SER A 59 -5.65 5.09 -22.56
N LEU A 60 -4.63 5.61 -21.86
CA LEU A 60 -3.28 5.78 -22.41
C LEU A 60 -2.52 4.45 -22.59
N GLY A 61 -3.04 3.36 -22.02
CA GLY A 61 -2.44 2.03 -22.18
C GLY A 61 -0.99 1.98 -21.70
N ASN A 62 -0.12 1.38 -22.52
CA ASN A 62 1.29 1.19 -22.23
C ASN A 62 2.16 2.46 -22.41
N THR A 63 1.54 3.64 -22.63
CA THR A 63 2.29 4.90 -22.65
C THR A 63 3.05 5.06 -21.34
N PRO A 64 4.35 5.42 -21.37
CA PRO A 64 5.15 5.55 -20.15
C PRO A 64 4.72 6.79 -19.35
N CYS A 65 4.26 6.56 -18.12
CA CYS A 65 4.11 7.60 -17.10
C CYS A 65 5.45 7.73 -16.36
N VAL A 66 6.24 8.74 -16.74
CA VAL A 66 7.60 8.95 -16.22
C VAL A 66 7.56 9.88 -15.01
N VAL A 67 8.32 9.54 -13.98
CA VAL A 67 8.48 10.33 -12.75
C VAL A 67 9.96 10.56 -12.46
N GLY A 68 10.26 11.66 -11.77
CA GLY A 68 11.59 11.98 -11.29
C GLY A 68 11.60 12.16 -9.77
N GLN A 69 12.60 12.87 -9.27
CA GLN A 69 12.65 13.27 -7.86
C GLN A 69 11.48 14.21 -7.49
N GLU A 70 11.14 15.12 -8.39
CA GLU A 70 9.99 16.01 -8.22
C GLU A 70 8.68 15.32 -8.59
N SER A 71 7.59 15.77 -7.96
CA SER A 71 6.25 15.30 -8.27
C SER A 71 5.79 15.83 -9.63
N VAL A 72 5.46 14.91 -10.53
CA VAL A 72 4.91 15.20 -11.86
C VAL A 72 3.40 15.02 -11.83
N VAL A 73 2.68 15.92 -12.49
CA VAL A 73 1.23 15.79 -12.69
C VAL A 73 0.97 14.94 -13.92
N PHE A 74 0.33 13.78 -13.76
CA PHE A 74 -0.06 12.94 -14.89
C PHE A 74 -1.36 13.42 -15.54
N VAL A 75 -2.32 13.84 -14.71
CA VAL A 75 -3.61 14.35 -15.17
C VAL A 75 -4.26 15.26 -14.12
N THR A 76 -4.92 16.30 -14.61
CA THR A 76 -5.83 17.15 -13.83
C THR A 76 -7.25 17.02 -14.38
N LYS A 77 -8.23 16.83 -13.49
CA LYS A 77 -9.67 16.83 -13.81
C LYS A 77 -10.41 17.58 -12.71
N GLY A 78 -10.99 18.74 -13.04
CA GLY A 78 -11.72 19.56 -12.06
C GLY A 78 -10.85 19.89 -10.85
N ASP A 79 -11.28 19.47 -9.66
CA ASP A 79 -10.57 19.65 -8.39
C ASP A 79 -9.48 18.59 -8.11
N VAL A 80 -9.24 17.65 -9.01
CA VAL A 80 -8.35 16.50 -8.77
C VAL A 80 -7.09 16.60 -9.62
N ALA A 81 -5.93 16.40 -9.00
CA ALA A 81 -4.68 16.08 -9.67
C ALA A 81 -4.22 14.67 -9.28
N ILE A 82 -3.96 13.82 -10.29
CA ILE A 82 -3.25 12.56 -10.10
C ILE A 82 -1.79 12.81 -10.46
N THR A 83 -0.92 12.58 -9.50
CA THR A 83 0.50 12.90 -9.58
C THR A 83 1.33 11.68 -9.27
N GLY A 84 2.61 11.72 -9.63
CA GLY A 84 3.56 10.71 -9.16
C GLY A 84 4.96 11.24 -8.98
N TYR A 85 5.76 10.50 -8.21
CA TYR A 85 7.17 10.79 -7.96
C TYR A 85 7.94 9.48 -7.75
N ASN A 86 9.26 9.53 -7.87
CA ASN A 86 10.13 8.39 -7.60
C ASN A 86 10.38 8.27 -6.08
N GLY A 87 9.83 7.24 -5.46
CA GLY A 87 9.95 6.95 -4.03
C GLY A 87 11.35 6.54 -3.57
N LEU A 88 12.27 6.24 -4.50
CA LEU A 88 13.67 5.90 -4.19
C LEU A 88 14.58 7.13 -4.10
N MET A 89 14.04 8.34 -4.18
CA MET A 89 14.74 9.63 -4.05
C MET A 89 15.94 9.85 -5.00
N GLY A 90 16.06 9.07 -6.08
CA GLY A 90 17.14 9.19 -7.06
C GLY A 90 16.74 8.72 -8.45
N GLY A 91 17.07 9.52 -9.46
CA GLY A 91 16.85 9.19 -10.88
C GLY A 91 15.40 9.25 -11.35
N THR A 92 15.18 8.79 -12.58
CA THR A 92 13.86 8.66 -13.19
C THR A 92 13.34 7.24 -13.02
N ALA A 93 12.03 7.11 -12.83
CA ALA A 93 11.33 5.83 -12.87
C ALA A 93 10.13 5.96 -13.84
N SER A 94 9.62 4.83 -14.29
CA SER A 94 8.44 4.82 -15.15
C SER A 94 7.61 3.56 -14.95
N ALA A 95 6.29 3.74 -15.05
CA ALA A 95 5.32 2.67 -15.13
C ALA A 95 4.39 2.93 -16.33
N PRO A 96 3.79 1.89 -16.92
CA PRO A 96 2.69 2.05 -17.86
C PRO A 96 1.56 2.87 -17.25
N CYS A 97 1.03 3.86 -17.98
CA CYS A 97 -0.04 4.71 -17.46
C CYS A 97 -1.32 3.93 -17.12
N ASN A 98 -1.58 2.80 -17.79
CA ASN A 98 -2.65 1.90 -17.39
C ASN A 98 -2.43 1.31 -15.99
N ASP A 99 -1.21 0.93 -15.64
CA ASP A 99 -0.89 0.38 -14.31
C ASP A 99 -1.00 1.46 -13.24
N VAL A 100 -0.58 2.70 -13.55
CA VAL A 100 -0.81 3.87 -12.69
C VAL A 100 -2.30 4.08 -12.44
N GLY A 101 -3.11 4.07 -13.50
CA GLY A 101 -4.56 4.23 -13.40
C GLY A 101 -5.24 3.10 -12.63
N ILE A 102 -4.84 1.84 -12.85
CA ILE A 102 -5.37 0.69 -12.12
C ILE A 102 -5.00 0.77 -10.63
N SER A 103 -3.75 1.08 -10.28
CA SER A 103 -3.33 1.30 -8.90
C SER A 103 -4.14 2.39 -8.21
N ALA A 104 -4.36 3.53 -8.88
CA ALA A 104 -5.13 4.65 -8.34
C ALA A 104 -6.59 4.29 -8.01
N ARG A 105 -7.16 3.21 -8.58
CA ARG A 105 -8.49 2.70 -8.19
C ARG A 105 -8.52 2.22 -6.74
N TRP A 106 -7.40 1.75 -6.20
CA TRP A 106 -7.30 1.35 -4.80
C TRP A 106 -7.74 2.50 -3.90
N ILE A 107 -7.25 3.72 -4.14
CA ILE A 107 -7.59 4.93 -3.37
C ILE A 107 -9.09 5.20 -3.42
N VAL A 108 -9.73 5.16 -4.60
CA VAL A 108 -11.18 5.41 -4.69
C VAL A 108 -12.00 4.30 -4.01
N SER A 109 -11.52 3.06 -4.01
CA SER A 109 -12.23 1.94 -3.37
C SER A 109 -12.09 1.91 -1.85
N HIS A 110 -10.98 2.42 -1.29
CA HIS A 110 -10.68 2.33 0.15
C HIS A 110 -10.77 3.68 0.87
N CYS A 111 -10.66 4.78 0.14
CA CYS A 111 -10.70 6.14 0.68
C CYS A 111 -11.96 6.91 0.25
N ALA A 112 -13.03 6.24 -0.18
CA ALA A 112 -14.29 6.90 -0.51
C ALA A 112 -15.37 6.72 0.57
N SER A 113 -16.21 7.73 0.73
CA SER A 113 -17.40 7.68 1.59
C SER A 113 -18.57 8.33 0.85
N GLY A 114 -19.51 7.51 0.37
CA GLY A 114 -20.65 7.97 -0.43
C GLY A 114 -20.23 8.64 -1.75
N SER A 115 -20.71 9.87 -1.97
CA SER A 115 -20.47 10.67 -3.19
C SER A 115 -19.13 11.40 -3.20
N VAL A 116 -18.46 11.52 -2.05
CA VAL A 116 -17.13 12.10 -1.94
C VAL A 116 -16.07 11.01 -1.88
N ALA A 117 -14.88 11.34 -2.37
CA ALA A 117 -13.71 10.50 -2.19
C ALA A 117 -12.57 11.35 -1.63
N PHE A 118 -11.78 10.76 -0.75
CA PHE A 118 -10.60 11.40 -0.22
C PHE A 118 -9.42 11.17 -1.17
N GLY A 119 -8.47 12.11 -1.14
CA GLY A 119 -7.16 11.88 -1.72
C GLY A 119 -6.47 10.67 -1.09
N GLY A 120 -5.27 10.36 -1.57
CA GLY A 120 -4.51 9.26 -1.03
C GLY A 120 -3.24 8.99 -1.80
N THR A 121 -2.50 8.01 -1.32
CA THR A 121 -1.25 7.57 -1.92
C THR A 121 -1.30 6.06 -2.16
N THR A 122 -0.67 5.62 -3.24
CA THR A 122 -0.46 4.21 -3.58
C THR A 122 0.79 4.09 -4.44
N THR A 123 1.13 2.90 -4.91
CA THR A 123 2.27 2.64 -5.80
C THR A 123 1.82 1.94 -7.07
N ALA A 124 2.52 2.16 -8.18
CA ALA A 124 2.20 1.51 -9.44
C ALA A 124 2.41 -0.02 -9.35
N ILE A 125 1.54 -0.79 -10.01
CA ILE A 125 1.66 -2.25 -10.10
C ILE A 125 3.00 -2.61 -10.74
N GLY A 126 3.75 -3.52 -10.12
CA GLY A 126 5.04 -4.01 -10.63
C GLY A 126 6.18 -2.97 -10.65
N LYS A 127 5.91 -1.73 -10.21
CA LYS A 127 6.83 -0.58 -10.20
C LYS A 127 6.65 0.23 -8.93
N LYS A 128 7.02 -0.38 -7.81
CA LYS A 128 6.75 0.18 -6.47
C LYS A 128 7.48 1.49 -6.20
N GLU A 129 8.57 1.75 -6.92
CA GLU A 129 9.29 3.02 -6.94
C GLU A 129 8.46 4.19 -7.52
N VAL A 130 7.43 3.91 -8.34
CA VAL A 130 6.51 4.93 -8.84
C VAL A 130 5.40 5.11 -7.82
N VAL A 131 5.54 6.13 -6.97
CA VAL A 131 4.53 6.51 -5.98
C VAL A 131 3.51 7.42 -6.64
N ILE A 132 2.23 7.14 -6.42
CA ILE A 132 1.09 7.80 -7.03
C ILE A 132 0.31 8.51 -5.94
N ARG A 133 -0.04 9.78 -6.15
CA ARG A 133 -0.83 10.56 -5.20
C ARG A 133 -2.02 11.23 -5.89
N ILE A 134 -3.21 11.06 -5.30
CA ILE A 134 -4.43 11.79 -5.66
C ILE A 134 -4.59 12.92 -4.65
N ARG A 135 -4.59 14.15 -5.14
CA ARG A 135 -4.64 15.36 -4.31
C ARG A 135 -5.49 16.46 -4.96
N LYS A 136 -5.76 17.51 -4.19
CA LYS A 136 -6.33 18.75 -4.72
C LYS A 136 -5.37 19.32 -5.77
N ALA A 137 -5.93 19.65 -6.94
CA ALA A 137 -5.21 20.32 -8.04
C ALA A 137 -4.75 21.72 -7.64
#